data_AF-A0A1N6M5F6-F1
#
_entry.id   AF-A0A1N6M5F6-F1
#
_cell.length_a   1.000
_cell.length_b   1.000
_cell.length_c   1.000
_cell.angle_alpha   90.00
_cell.angle_beta   90.00
_cell.angle_gamma   90.00
#
_symmetry.space_group_name_H-M   'P 1'
#
loop_
_entity.id
_entity.type
_entity.pdbx_description
1 polymer ?
#
loop_
_entity_poly.entity_id
_entity_poly.type
_entity_poly.pdbx_seq_one_letter_code
_entity_poly.pdbx_strand_id
1 'polypeptide(L)'
;MADLMAQTLSMLRRKALKAALRNINLHLFNNKASEQQVIEFVALRLEVTPGIILLWKVNGGVPTEYVQPFLNILNEHSVWTCYQIRPNKRVALIHLGSTR
;
A
#
# COMPACT_ATOMS: atom_id res chain seq x y z
N MET A 1 -10.82 -26.47 -7.92
CA MET A 1 -9.47 -26.05 -7.47
C MET A 1 -8.99 -24.79 -8.17
N ALA A 2 -8.94 -24.73 -9.51
CA ALA A 2 -8.51 -23.53 -10.25
C ALA A 2 -9.37 -22.28 -9.94
N ASP A 3 -10.69 -22.44 -9.88
CA ASP A 3 -11.63 -21.35 -9.58
C ASP A 3 -11.46 -20.81 -8.15
N LEU A 4 -11.31 -21.70 -7.16
CA LEU A 4 -11.04 -21.31 -5.76
C LEU A 4 -9.71 -20.54 -5.62
N MET A 5 -8.67 -20.95 -6.35
CA MET A 5 -7.38 -20.26 -6.35
C MET A 5 -7.51 -18.85 -6.95
N ALA A 6 -8.22 -18.70 -8.07
CA ALA A 6 -8.46 -17.41 -8.70
C ALA A 6 -9.25 -16.45 -7.80
N GLN A 7 -10.30 -16.94 -7.14
CA GLN A 7 -11.09 -16.17 -6.17
C GLN A 7 -10.25 -15.74 -4.96
N THR A 8 -9.41 -16.65 -4.45
CA THR A 8 -8.50 -16.39 -3.32
C THR A 8 -7.48 -15.30 -3.69
N LEU A 9 -6.87 -15.38 -4.88
CA LEU A 9 -5.94 -14.37 -5.37
C LEU A 9 -6.60 -13.00 -5.50
N SER A 10 -7.80 -12.93 -6.10
CA SER A 10 -8.55 -11.68 -6.23
C SER A 10 -8.88 -11.06 -4.86
N MET A 11 -9.31 -11.89 -3.89
CA MET A 11 -9.53 -11.44 -2.52
C MET A 11 -8.24 -10.88 -1.89
N LEU A 12 -7.12 -11.60 -1.99
CA LEU A 12 -5.84 -11.18 -1.40
C LEU A 12 -5.35 -9.86 -2.01
N ARG A 13 -5.44 -9.70 -3.32
CA ARG A 13 -5.06 -8.46 -4.02
C ARG A 13 -5.90 -7.26 -3.58
N ARG A 14 -7.22 -7.43 -3.40
CA ARG A 14 -8.09 -6.37 -2.86
C ARG A 14 -7.73 -6.02 -1.41
N LYS A 15 -7.44 -7.02 -0.57
CA LYS A 15 -6.99 -6.81 0.82
C LYS A 15 -5.66 -6.05 0.86
N ALA A 16 -4.71 -6.43 0.00
CA ALA A 16 -3.43 -5.74 -0.14
C ALA A 16 -3.62 -4.26 -0.52
N LEU A 17 -4.45 -3.96 -1.52
CA LEU A 17 -4.77 -2.57 -1.89
C LEU A 17 -5.38 -1.78 -0.72
N LYS A 18 -6.36 -2.36 -0.01
CA LYS A 18 -6.96 -1.70 1.18
C LYS A 18 -5.91 -1.40 2.26
N ALA A 19 -5.02 -2.35 2.53
CA ALA A 19 -3.93 -2.16 3.49
C ALA A 19 -2.94 -1.07 3.03
N ALA A 20 -2.62 -1.04 1.73
CA ALA A 20 -1.75 -0.03 1.14
C ALA A 20 -2.33 1.39 1.29
N LEU A 21 -3.60 1.60 0.94
CA LEU A 21 -4.29 2.89 1.13
C LEU A 21 -4.34 3.30 2.61
N ARG A 22 -4.59 2.35 3.52
CA ARG A 22 -4.55 2.60 4.96
C ARG A 22 -3.16 3.03 5.43
N ASN A 23 -2.09 2.39 4.93
CA ASN A 23 -0.72 2.78 5.27
C ASN A 23 -0.38 4.18 4.77
N ILE A 24 -0.84 4.55 3.57
CA ILE A 24 -0.70 5.93 3.07
C ILE A 24 -1.42 6.90 4.01
N ASN A 25 -2.66 6.62 4.40
CA ASN A 25 -3.38 7.47 5.36
C ASN A 25 -2.62 7.61 6.69
N LEU A 26 -2.15 6.49 7.23
CA LEU A 26 -1.43 6.45 8.49
C LEU A 26 -0.15 7.29 8.46
N HIS A 27 0.68 7.13 7.42
CA HIS A 27 2.01 7.72 7.38
C HIS A 27 2.08 9.11 6.75
N LEU A 28 1.25 9.39 5.76
CA LEU A 28 1.23 10.70 5.10
C LEU A 28 0.25 11.67 5.77
N PHE A 29 -0.93 11.17 6.15
CA PHE A 29 -2.02 12.01 6.66
C PHE A 29 -2.25 11.87 8.17
N ASN A 30 -1.37 11.16 8.89
CA ASN A 30 -1.52 10.86 10.32
C ASN A 30 -2.90 10.26 10.67
N ASN A 31 -3.45 9.44 9.76
CA ASN A 31 -4.77 8.81 9.86
C ASN A 31 -5.96 9.79 9.94
N LYS A 32 -5.80 11.03 9.46
CA LYS A 32 -6.84 12.07 9.47
C LYS A 32 -7.55 12.26 8.14
N ALA A 33 -7.02 11.71 7.05
CA ALA A 33 -7.67 11.83 5.75
C ALA A 33 -8.84 10.86 5.61
N SER A 34 -9.87 11.28 4.90
CA SER A 34 -10.95 10.40 4.46
C SER A 34 -10.44 9.41 3.41
N GLU A 35 -11.14 8.29 3.23
CA GLU A 35 -10.77 7.32 2.18
C GLU A 35 -10.76 7.96 0.79
N GLN A 36 -11.70 8.87 0.53
CA GLN A 36 -11.78 9.61 -0.73
C GLN A 36 -10.53 10.47 -0.97
N GLN A 37 -10.08 11.22 0.03
CA GLN A 37 -8.87 12.05 -0.07
C GLN A 37 -7.62 11.23 -0.36
N VAL A 38 -7.50 10.04 0.26
CA VAL A 38 -6.38 9.13 0.01
C VAL A 38 -6.44 8.57 -1.41
N ILE A 39 -7.63 8.22 -1.88
CA ILE A 39 -7.84 7.73 -3.26
C ILE A 39 -7.49 8.82 -4.27
N GLU A 40 -7.94 10.05 -4.07
CA GLU A 40 -7.63 11.19 -4.94
C GLU A 40 -6.13 11.47 -4.99
N PHE A 41 -5.45 11.43 -3.84
CA PHE A 41 -4.00 11.56 -3.78
C PHE A 41 -3.29 10.47 -4.62
N VAL A 42 -3.67 9.21 -4.44
CA VAL A 42 -3.05 8.10 -5.18
C VAL A 42 -3.37 8.20 -6.67
N ALA A 43 -4.60 8.52 -7.03
CA ALA A 43 -5.04 8.67 -8.40
C ALA A 43 -4.24 9.76 -9.14
N LEU A 44 -4.06 10.93 -8.48
CA LEU A 44 -3.23 12.01 -9.00
C LEU A 44 -1.77 11.57 -9.23
N ARG A 45 -1.18 10.81 -8.30
CA ARG A 45 0.21 10.34 -8.39
C ARG A 45 0.41 9.27 -9.47
N LEU A 46 -0.63 8.51 -9.80
CA LEU A 46 -0.62 7.48 -10.83
C LEU A 46 -1.15 7.97 -12.18
N GLU A 47 -1.52 9.25 -12.27
CA GLU A 47 -2.09 9.87 -13.48
C GLU A 47 -3.36 9.15 -13.98
N VAL A 48 -4.19 8.67 -13.04
CA VAL A 48 -5.48 8.03 -13.32
C VAL A 48 -6.62 8.75 -12.62
N THR A 49 -7.86 8.44 -12.98
CA THR A 49 -9.02 8.99 -12.27
C THR A 49 -9.28 8.24 -10.96
N PRO A 50 -9.83 8.90 -9.91
CA PRO A 50 -10.22 8.24 -8.66
C PRO A 50 -11.13 7.02 -8.86
N GLY A 51 -11.99 7.06 -9.87
CA GLY A 51 -12.88 5.96 -10.25
C GLY A 51 -12.13 4.68 -10.60
N ILE A 52 -10.95 4.78 -11.23
CA ILE A 52 -10.11 3.63 -11.56
C ILE A 52 -9.60 2.93 -10.29
N ILE A 53 -9.14 3.70 -9.30
CA ILE A 53 -8.69 3.15 -8.01
C ILE A 53 -9.86 2.46 -7.28
N LEU A 54 -11.07 3.05 -7.33
CA LEU A 54 -12.28 2.44 -6.78
C LEU A 54 -12.60 1.12 -7.47
N LEU A 55 -12.46 1.03 -8.79
CA LEU A 55 -12.65 -0.20 -9.55
C LEU A 55 -11.65 -1.29 -9.12
N TRP A 56 -10.40 -0.95 -8.83
CA TRP A 56 -9.40 -1.91 -8.33
C TRP A 56 -9.79 -2.53 -6.98
N LYS A 57 -10.50 -1.77 -6.13
CA LYS A 57 -11.01 -2.30 -4.85
C LYS A 57 -12.08 -3.38 -5.04
N VAL A 58 -12.73 -3.46 -6.20
CA VAL A 58 -13.78 -4.46 -6.50
C VAL A 58 -13.31 -5.54 -7.49
N ASN A 59 -12.52 -5.18 -8.51
CA ASN A 59 -12.15 -6.01 -9.66
C ASN A 59 -10.77 -6.67 -9.57
N GLY A 60 -10.30 -6.96 -8.36
CA GLY A 60 -9.13 -7.85 -8.16
C GLY A 60 -7.79 -7.16 -7.88
N GLY A 61 -7.81 -5.89 -7.47
CA GLY A 61 -6.63 -5.15 -7.00
C GLY A 61 -5.93 -4.32 -8.08
N VAL A 62 -4.69 -3.92 -7.79
CA VAL A 62 -3.88 -3.06 -8.65
C VAL A 62 -3.43 -3.83 -9.90
N PRO A 63 -3.67 -3.31 -11.13
CA PRO A 63 -3.16 -3.91 -12.36
C PRO A 63 -1.62 -3.89 -12.41
N THR A 64 -1.04 -4.85 -13.12
CA THR A 64 0.40 -5.11 -13.11
C THR A 64 1.22 -3.88 -13.53
N GLU A 65 0.76 -3.13 -14.52
CA GLU A 65 1.40 -1.91 -15.02
C GLU A 65 1.48 -0.79 -13.97
N TYR A 66 0.58 -0.78 -12.99
CA TYR A 66 0.58 0.22 -11.90
C TYR A 66 1.28 -0.27 -10.65
N VAL A 67 1.70 -1.54 -10.56
CA VAL A 67 2.32 -2.09 -9.33
C VAL A 67 3.58 -1.33 -8.95
N GLN A 68 4.51 -1.14 -9.90
CA GLN A 68 5.79 -0.48 -9.60
C GLN A 68 5.61 1.01 -9.24
N PRO A 69 4.84 1.81 -10.00
CA PRO A 69 4.51 3.18 -9.60
C PRO A 69 3.84 3.26 -8.22
N PHE A 70 2.92 2.35 -7.91
CA PHE A 70 2.25 2.32 -6.61
C PHE A 70 3.23 2.00 -5.46
N LEU A 71 4.16 1.06 -5.69
CA LEU A 71 5.20 0.76 -4.71
C LEU A 71 6.12 1.96 -4.45
N ASN A 72 6.40 2.78 -5.47
CA ASN A 72 7.18 4.00 -5.27
C ASN A 72 6.45 4.96 -4.31
N ILE A 73 5.13 5.17 -4.48
CA ILE A 73 4.32 5.99 -3.56
C ILE A 73 4.38 5.45 -2.12
N LEU A 74 4.27 4.12 -1.96
CA LEU A 74 4.33 3.49 -0.63
C LEU A 74 5.70 3.64 0.01
N ASN A 75 6.78 3.56 -0.78
CA ASN A 75 8.15 3.67 -0.29
C ASN A 75 8.54 5.12 0.01
N GLU A 76 8.03 6.13 -0.70
CA GLU A 76 8.28 7.54 -0.38
C GLU A 76 7.87 7.89 1.07
N HIS A 77 6.82 7.26 1.57
CA HIS A 77 6.26 7.52 2.89
C HIS A 77 6.46 6.36 3.86
N SER A 78 7.24 5.36 3.48
CA SER A 78 7.54 4.23 4.35
C SER A 78 8.48 4.69 5.47
N VAL A 79 8.08 4.42 6.72
CA VAL A 79 8.93 4.60 7.91
C VAL A 79 10.24 3.83 7.82
N TRP A 80 10.31 2.81 6.95
CA TRP A 80 11.50 2.01 6.72
C TRP A 80 12.46 2.61 5.71
N THR A 81 12.04 3.52 4.84
CA THR A 81 12.90 4.05 3.76
C THR A 81 14.11 4.79 4.31
N CYS A 82 13.93 5.59 5.37
CA CYS A 82 15.07 6.20 6.07
C CYS A 82 15.98 5.14 6.73
N TYR A 83 15.40 4.07 7.27
CA TYR A 83 16.15 3.00 7.95
C TYR A 83 16.81 1.99 7.00
N GLN A 84 16.44 1.97 5.72
CA GLN A 84 17.14 1.19 4.69
C GLN A 84 18.55 1.73 4.45
N ILE A 85 18.74 3.06 4.53
CA ILE A 85 20.03 3.72 4.34
C ILE A 85 20.69 4.04 5.68
N ARG A 86 19.90 4.34 6.72
CA ARG A 86 20.39 4.72 8.05
C ARG A 86 19.62 4.01 9.17
N PRO A 87 19.85 2.72 9.41
CA PRO A 87 19.15 1.96 10.45
C PRO A 87 19.42 2.54 11.84
N ASN A 88 18.40 2.54 12.71
CA ASN A 88 18.53 2.98 14.10
C ASN A 88 18.60 1.77 15.07
N LYS A 89 18.88 2.05 16.36
CA LYS A 89 18.98 1.01 17.41
C LYS A 89 17.74 0.11 17.50
N ARG A 90 16.54 0.66 17.28
CA ARG A 90 15.28 -0.12 17.33
C ARG A 90 15.21 -1.13 16.18
N VAL A 91 15.59 -0.72 14.97
CA VAL A 91 15.65 -1.62 13.80
C VAL A 91 16.66 -2.74 14.00
N ALA A 92 17.84 -2.41 14.55
CA ALA A 92 18.85 -3.42 14.88
C ALA A 92 18.34 -4.44 15.92
N LEU A 93 17.63 -3.99 16.96
CA LEU A 93 17.04 -4.88 17.97
C LEU A 93 15.98 -5.83 17.40
N ILE A 94 15.10 -5.34 16.51
CA ILE A 94 14.12 -6.17 15.81
C ILE A 94 14.82 -7.24 14.97
N HIS A 95 15.89 -6.88 14.25
CA HIS A 95 16.66 -7.82 13.43
C HIS A 95 17.33 -8.93 14.25
N LEU A 96 17.80 -8.60 15.45
CA LEU A 96 18.37 -9.56 16.40
C LEU A 96 17.32 -10.45 17.08
N GLY A 97 16.04 -10.36 16.69
CA GLY A 97 14.94 -11.14 17.29
C GLY A 97 14.50 -10.60 18.65
N SER A 98 14.94 -9.41 19.04
CA SER A 98 14.56 -8.78 20.31
C SER A 98 13.27 -7.98 20.12
N THR A 99 12.14 -8.64 20.36
CA THR A 99 10.86 -7.98 20.61
C THR A 99 10.87 -7.44 22.03
N ARG A 100 10.99 -6.12 22.19
CA ARG A 100 10.46 -5.49 23.41
C ARG A 100 8.95 -5.61 23.42
#